data_AF-A0A2H1WAD3-F1
#
_entry.id   AF-A0A2H1WAD3-F1
#
_cell.length_a   1.000
_cell.length_b   1.000
_cell.length_c   1.000
_cell.angle_alpha   90.00
_cell.angle_beta   90.00
_cell.angle_gamma   90.00
#
_symmetry.space_group_name_H-M   'P 1'
#
loop_
_entity.id
_entity.type
_entity.pdbx_description
1 polymer ?
#
loop_
_entity_poly.entity_id
_entity_poly.type
_entity_poly.pdbx_seq_one_letter_code
_entity_poly.pdbx_strand_id
1 'polypeptide(L)'
;APALVSFPHFYLADPKLREDIVGLKPDPLKHDSFIDLHPTLGIALSGKSSLQINIQVRKSDMFSAVKFLPNGLILPVAWIEMSVEELPEGLRSLVYHGTYSTAAAQLGLTVICVIAFIGSGVCLLCTFARRKQKPCATLKVKIPTELELKNQMS
;
A
#
# COMPACT_ATOMS: atom_id res chain seq x y z
N ALA A 1 -35.00 -4.51 16.95
CA ALA A 1 -35.19 -5.95 16.66
C ALA A 1 -34.07 -6.74 17.31
N PRO A 2 -34.31 -7.93 17.90
CA PRO A 2 -33.27 -8.76 18.52
C PRO A 2 -32.47 -9.56 17.48
N ALA A 3 -32.11 -8.94 16.35
CA ALA A 3 -31.35 -9.56 15.28
C ALA A 3 -29.85 -9.42 15.57
N LEU A 4 -29.12 -10.52 15.42
CA LEU A 4 -27.70 -10.65 15.70
C LEU A 4 -27.00 -11.21 14.48
N VAL A 5 -25.74 -10.84 14.28
CA VAL A 5 -24.94 -11.25 13.14
C VAL A 5 -23.74 -12.04 13.62
N SER A 6 -23.45 -13.16 12.96
CA SER A 6 -22.27 -13.99 13.24
C SER A 6 -21.71 -14.57 11.94
N PHE A 7 -20.59 -15.27 12.00
CA PHE A 7 -20.20 -16.16 10.90
C PHE A 7 -21.12 -17.40 10.85
N PRO A 8 -21.20 -18.08 9.69
CA PRO A 8 -22.00 -19.28 9.54
C PRO A 8 -21.63 -20.35 10.57
N HIS A 9 -22.65 -21.02 11.09
CA HIS A 9 -22.54 -22.02 12.14
C HIS A 9 -21.81 -21.56 13.40
N PHE A 10 -21.86 -20.25 13.70
CA PHE A 10 -21.12 -19.62 14.79
C PHE A 10 -19.61 -19.91 14.72
N TYR A 11 -19.06 -19.97 13.49
CA TYR A 11 -17.63 -20.03 13.25
C TYR A 11 -16.93 -18.85 13.96
N LEU A 12 -15.80 -19.12 14.64
CA LEU A 12 -15.05 -18.18 15.50
C LEU A 12 -15.81 -17.59 16.70
N ALA A 13 -17.07 -17.96 16.95
CA ALA A 13 -17.80 -17.51 18.13
C ALA A 13 -17.66 -18.47 19.32
N ASP A 14 -18.10 -18.02 20.50
CA ASP A 14 -18.08 -18.81 21.74
C ASP A 14 -18.73 -20.19 21.52
N PRO A 15 -18.04 -21.30 21.84
CA PRO A 15 -18.58 -22.65 21.74
C PRO A 15 -19.96 -22.84 22.39
N LYS A 16 -20.27 -22.11 23.46
CA LYS A 16 -21.57 -22.18 24.15
C LYS A 16 -22.76 -21.90 23.23
N LEU A 17 -22.57 -21.07 22.20
CA LEU A 17 -23.62 -20.75 21.23
C LEU A 17 -24.01 -21.94 20.33
N ARG A 18 -23.18 -22.98 20.30
CA ARG A 18 -23.38 -24.19 19.50
C ARG A 18 -23.91 -25.36 20.32
N GLU A 19 -23.77 -25.33 21.65
CA GLU A 19 -24.18 -26.41 22.55
C GLU A 19 -25.69 -26.64 22.53
N ASP A 20 -26.46 -25.55 22.44
CA ASP A 20 -27.93 -25.58 22.47
C ASP A 20 -28.59 -25.91 21.13
N ILE A 21 -27.82 -26.09 20.04
CA ILE A 21 -28.34 -26.24 18.68
C ILE A 21 -27.71 -27.44 17.97
N VAL A 22 -28.54 -28.44 17.69
CA VAL A 22 -28.13 -29.63 16.93
C VAL A 22 -28.02 -29.30 15.43
N GLY A 23 -26.95 -29.79 14.79
CA GLY A 23 -26.74 -29.68 13.35
C GLY A 23 -25.75 -28.61 12.92
N LEU A 24 -25.21 -27.81 13.85
CA LEU A 24 -24.18 -26.83 13.53
C LEU A 24 -22.80 -27.49 13.36
N LYS A 25 -22.18 -27.27 12.19
CA LYS A 25 -20.85 -27.79 11.87
C LYS A 25 -19.99 -26.65 11.32
N PRO A 26 -19.29 -25.88 12.16
CA PRO A 26 -18.39 -24.84 11.67
C PRO A 26 -17.24 -25.48 10.89
N ASP A 27 -17.12 -25.12 9.62
CA ASP A 27 -16.07 -25.57 8.71
C ASP A 27 -15.30 -24.31 8.26
N PRO A 28 -14.00 -24.18 8.59
CA PRO A 28 -13.18 -23.05 8.19
C PRO A 28 -13.20 -22.82 6.67
N LEU A 29 -13.16 -23.88 5.86
CA LEU A 29 -13.07 -23.72 4.40
C LEU A 29 -14.35 -23.14 3.81
N LYS A 30 -15.50 -23.45 4.41
CA LYS A 30 -16.80 -23.00 3.93
C LYS A 30 -17.24 -21.69 4.54
N HIS A 31 -16.97 -21.49 5.84
CA HIS A 31 -17.60 -20.41 6.62
C HIS A 31 -16.67 -19.24 6.93
N ASP A 32 -15.42 -19.30 6.49
CA ASP A 32 -14.49 -18.18 6.63
C ASP A 32 -14.78 -17.06 5.63
N SER A 33 -14.40 -15.84 6.00
CA SER A 33 -14.54 -14.65 5.17
C SER A 33 -13.18 -13.99 4.97
N PHE A 34 -12.80 -13.76 3.72
CA PHE A 34 -11.53 -13.18 3.35
C PHE A 34 -11.68 -12.17 2.22
N ILE A 35 -10.71 -11.26 2.13
CA ILE A 35 -10.62 -10.28 1.06
C ILE A 35 -9.16 -10.24 0.63
N ASP A 36 -8.90 -10.54 -0.64
CA ASP A 36 -7.56 -10.46 -1.22
C ASP A 36 -7.35 -9.05 -1.76
N LEU A 37 -6.44 -8.32 -1.12
CA LEU A 37 -6.12 -6.94 -1.46
C LEU A 37 -4.85 -6.86 -2.30
N HIS A 38 -4.87 -6.03 -3.33
CA HIS A 38 -3.67 -5.68 -4.07
C HIS A 38 -2.72 -4.87 -3.18
N PRO A 39 -1.45 -5.30 -2.98
CA PRO A 39 -0.56 -4.73 -1.97
C PRO A 39 -0.25 -3.24 -2.20
N THR A 40 -0.07 -2.83 -3.46
CA THR A 40 0.26 -1.43 -3.80
C THR A 40 -0.95 -0.52 -3.92
N LEU A 41 -2.05 -1.01 -4.52
CA LEU A 41 -3.22 -0.20 -4.88
C LEU A 41 -4.35 -0.28 -3.84
N GLY A 42 -4.35 -1.27 -2.93
CA GLY A 42 -5.36 -1.44 -1.88
C GLY A 42 -6.75 -1.87 -2.37
N ILE A 43 -6.88 -2.24 -3.65
CA ILE A 43 -8.14 -2.71 -4.24
C ILE A 43 -8.37 -4.20 -3.96
N ALA A 44 -9.63 -4.62 -3.85
CA ALA A 44 -9.98 -6.04 -3.74
C ALA A 44 -9.87 -6.75 -5.11
N LEU A 45 -9.08 -7.81 -5.17
CA LEU A 45 -8.90 -8.67 -6.35
C LEU A 45 -9.90 -9.83 -6.34
N SER A 46 -10.12 -10.40 -5.17
CA SER A 46 -11.05 -11.48 -4.90
C SER A 46 -11.52 -11.36 -3.46
N GLY A 47 -12.65 -11.98 -3.15
CA GLY A 47 -13.11 -12.02 -1.77
C GLY A 47 -14.30 -12.94 -1.60
N LYS A 48 -14.44 -13.44 -0.38
CA LYS A 48 -15.60 -14.19 0.06
C LYS A 48 -16.06 -13.63 1.39
N SER A 49 -17.34 -13.28 1.48
CA SER A 49 -17.98 -12.80 2.69
C SER A 49 -19.15 -13.70 3.03
N SER A 50 -19.06 -14.39 4.16
CA SER A 50 -20.08 -15.33 4.61
C SER A 50 -20.67 -14.81 5.93
N LEU A 51 -21.97 -14.53 5.92
CA LEU A 51 -22.67 -13.87 7.03
C LEU A 51 -23.88 -14.69 7.47
N GLN A 52 -24.06 -14.86 8.77
CA GLN A 52 -25.22 -15.51 9.37
C GLN A 52 -26.08 -14.50 10.13
N ILE A 53 -27.38 -14.54 9.84
CA ILE A 53 -28.42 -13.79 10.52
C ILE A 53 -29.03 -14.68 11.60
N ASN A 54 -29.05 -14.16 12.82
CA ASN A 54 -29.57 -14.83 14.00
C ASN A 54 -30.62 -13.97 14.70
N ILE A 55 -31.49 -14.59 15.49
CA ILE A 55 -32.50 -13.93 16.31
C ILE A 55 -32.35 -14.39 17.74
N GLN A 56 -32.24 -13.47 18.69
CA GLN A 56 -32.31 -13.80 20.11
C GLN A 56 -33.76 -14.02 20.54
N VAL A 57 -34.03 -15.22 21.05
CA VAL A 57 -35.31 -15.60 21.63
C VAL A 57 -35.49 -14.87 22.96
N ARG A 58 -36.59 -14.12 23.07
CA ARG A 58 -37.06 -13.54 24.33
C ARG A 58 -38.42 -14.11 24.64
N LYS A 59 -38.56 -14.75 25.80
CA LYS A 59 -39.86 -15.25 26.26
C LYS A 59 -40.78 -14.06 26.54
N SER A 60 -41.94 -14.11 25.93
CA SER A 60 -43.03 -13.15 26.10
C SER A 60 -44.31 -13.94 26.28
N ASP A 61 -45.15 -13.54 27.23
CA ASP A 61 -46.42 -14.22 27.49
C ASP A 61 -47.37 -14.16 26.30
N MET A 62 -47.19 -13.16 25.43
CA MET A 62 -47.95 -12.97 24.19
C MET A 62 -47.55 -13.91 23.04
N PHE A 63 -46.34 -14.45 23.03
CA PHE A 63 -45.82 -15.23 21.89
C PHE A 63 -45.65 -16.71 22.27
N SER A 64 -46.74 -17.47 22.16
CA SER A 64 -46.77 -18.91 22.48
C SER A 64 -45.84 -19.75 21.58
N ALA A 65 -45.62 -19.30 20.34
CA ALA A 65 -44.83 -20.01 19.34
C ALA A 65 -43.35 -20.20 19.71
N VAL A 66 -42.80 -19.44 20.65
CA VAL A 66 -41.38 -19.56 21.08
C VAL A 66 -41.24 -20.05 22.53
N LYS A 67 -42.33 -20.45 23.20
CA LYS A 67 -42.31 -20.87 24.61
C LYS A 67 -41.48 -22.13 24.87
N PHE A 68 -41.38 -23.00 23.87
CA PHE A 68 -40.61 -24.25 23.94
C PHE A 68 -39.09 -24.02 23.87
N LEU A 69 -38.64 -22.86 23.40
CA LEU A 69 -37.22 -22.52 23.31
C LEU A 69 -36.72 -21.91 24.63
N PRO A 70 -35.43 -22.12 25.01
CA PRO A 70 -34.82 -21.44 26.14
C PRO A 70 -34.86 -19.92 26.01
N ASN A 71 -34.99 -19.21 27.14
CA ASN A 71 -34.95 -17.75 27.12
C ASN A 71 -33.50 -17.29 26.91
N GLY A 72 -33.27 -16.35 25.99
CA GLY A 72 -31.92 -15.87 25.66
C GLY A 72 -31.17 -16.68 24.60
N LEU A 73 -31.75 -17.79 24.09
CA LEU A 73 -31.17 -18.59 23.01
C LEU A 73 -30.99 -17.74 21.74
N ILE A 74 -29.83 -17.86 21.08
CA ILE A 74 -29.56 -17.21 19.80
C ILE A 74 -29.85 -18.21 18.68
N LEU A 75 -31.00 -18.05 18.02
CA LEU A 75 -31.43 -18.95 16.95
C LEU A 75 -30.86 -18.50 15.60
N PRO A 76 -30.05 -19.32 14.91
CA PRO A 76 -29.62 -19.05 13.54
C PRO A 76 -30.81 -19.23 12.59
N VAL A 77 -31.03 -18.24 11.74
CA VAL A 77 -32.17 -18.24 10.80
C VAL A 77 -31.70 -18.62 9.40
N ALA A 78 -30.72 -17.88 8.88
CA ALA A 78 -30.17 -18.07 7.56
C ALA A 78 -28.73 -17.55 7.51
N TRP A 79 -27.96 -18.07 6.57
CA TRP A 79 -26.68 -17.50 6.20
C TRP A 79 -26.66 -17.19 4.71
N ILE A 80 -25.87 -16.19 4.36
CA ILE A 80 -25.70 -15.69 3.00
C ILE A 80 -24.21 -15.66 2.74
N GLU A 81 -23.82 -16.12 1.55
CA GLU A 81 -22.45 -16.01 1.06
C GLU A 81 -22.42 -15.13 -0.17
N MET A 82 -21.46 -14.22 -0.19
CA MET A 82 -21.15 -13.33 -1.28
C MET A 82 -19.71 -13.59 -1.68
N SER A 83 -19.50 -14.15 -2.87
CA SER A 83 -18.17 -14.40 -3.43
C SER A 83 -17.94 -13.57 -4.69
N VAL A 84 -16.71 -13.11 -4.84
CA VAL A 84 -16.16 -12.53 -6.06
C VAL A 84 -14.87 -13.28 -6.34
N GLU A 85 -14.94 -14.23 -7.27
CA GLU A 85 -13.82 -15.12 -7.60
C GLU A 85 -12.77 -14.42 -8.48
N GLU A 86 -13.22 -13.65 -9.48
CA GLU A 86 -12.32 -12.97 -10.41
C GLU A 86 -12.79 -11.57 -10.77
N LEU A 87 -11.82 -10.66 -10.93
CA LEU A 87 -12.06 -9.33 -11.48
C LEU A 87 -12.41 -9.43 -12.98
N PRO A 88 -13.38 -8.61 -13.45
CA PRO A 88 -13.63 -8.43 -14.87
C PRO A 88 -12.34 -8.11 -15.64
N GLU A 89 -12.17 -8.67 -16.84
CA GLU A 89 -10.94 -8.54 -17.63
C GLU A 89 -10.50 -7.09 -17.82
N GLY A 90 -11.45 -6.17 -18.04
CA GLY A 90 -11.17 -4.74 -18.17
C GLY A 90 -10.52 -4.14 -16.92
N LEU A 91 -11.05 -4.47 -15.73
CA LEU A 91 -10.46 -4.03 -14.46
C LEU A 91 -9.10 -4.68 -14.24
N ARG A 92 -8.96 -5.98 -14.53
CA ARG A 92 -7.68 -6.69 -14.41
C ARG A 92 -6.58 -6.05 -15.26
N SER A 93 -6.90 -5.67 -16.50
CA SER A 93 -5.97 -4.96 -17.38
C SER A 93 -5.60 -3.57 -16.85
N LEU A 94 -6.58 -2.82 -16.34
CA LEU A 94 -6.33 -1.50 -15.74
C LEU A 94 -5.42 -1.59 -14.51
N VAL A 95 -5.65 -2.58 -13.65
CA VAL A 95 -4.84 -2.84 -12.46
C VAL A 95 -3.41 -3.23 -12.83
N TYR A 96 -3.25 -4.07 -13.85
CA TYR A 96 -1.95 -4.47 -14.37
C TYR A 96 -1.17 -3.27 -14.90
N HIS A 97 -1.76 -2.47 -15.78
CA HIS A 97 -1.12 -1.28 -16.33
C HIS A 97 -0.88 -0.21 -15.25
N GLY A 98 -1.82 -0.04 -14.34
CA GLY A 98 -1.73 0.90 -13.22
C GLY A 98 -0.61 0.57 -12.25
N THR A 99 -0.26 -0.71 -12.07
CA THR A 99 0.82 -1.12 -11.15
C THR A 99 2.16 -1.22 -11.86
N TYR A 100 2.20 -1.90 -13.00
CA TYR A 100 3.46 -2.19 -13.69
C TYR A 100 4.04 -0.94 -14.36
N SER A 101 3.23 -0.19 -15.09
CA SER A 101 3.71 1.00 -15.80
C SER A 101 4.11 2.12 -14.85
N THR A 102 3.41 2.30 -13.73
CA THR A 102 3.76 3.32 -12.72
C THR A 102 5.06 2.95 -12.00
N ALA A 103 5.24 1.68 -11.63
CA ALA A 103 6.49 1.21 -11.04
C ALA A 103 7.68 1.40 -11.99
N ALA A 104 7.51 1.03 -13.26
CA ALA A 104 8.54 1.20 -14.29
C ALA A 104 8.87 2.69 -14.53
N ALA A 105 7.85 3.55 -14.63
CA ALA A 105 8.04 4.98 -14.81
C ALA A 105 8.75 5.62 -13.61
N GLN A 106 8.38 5.23 -12.38
CA GLN A 106 9.02 5.72 -11.17
C GLN A 106 10.49 5.30 -11.09
N LEU A 107 10.81 4.03 -11.41
CA LEU A 107 12.19 3.56 -11.48
C LEU A 107 12.98 4.33 -12.56
N GLY A 108 12.41 4.46 -13.75
CA GLY A 108 13.06 5.18 -14.85
C GLY A 108 13.35 6.64 -14.49
N LEU A 109 12.36 7.35 -13.94
CA LEU A 109 12.51 8.74 -13.53
C LEU A 109 13.57 8.90 -12.42
N THR A 110 13.53 8.05 -11.39
CA THR A 110 14.50 8.11 -10.29
C THR A 110 15.93 7.87 -10.77
N VAL A 111 16.15 6.87 -11.65
CA VAL A 111 17.48 6.60 -12.24
C VAL A 111 17.97 7.78 -13.07
N ILE A 112 17.12 8.33 -13.95
CA ILE A 112 17.48 9.48 -14.79
C ILE A 112 17.85 10.70 -13.92
N CYS A 113 17.06 10.99 -12.89
CA CYS A 113 17.34 12.07 -11.96
C CYS A 113 18.67 11.88 -11.23
N VAL A 114 18.97 10.68 -10.72
CA VAL A 114 20.23 10.40 -10.02
C VAL A 114 21.43 10.56 -10.95
N ILE A 115 21.35 10.03 -12.18
CA ILE A 115 22.41 10.19 -13.19
C ILE A 115 22.64 11.67 -13.52
N ALA A 116 21.58 12.44 -13.70
CA ALA A 116 21.67 13.87 -13.99
C ALA A 116 22.30 14.65 -12.82
N PHE A 117 21.93 14.33 -11.58
CA PHE A 117 22.53 14.95 -10.39
C PHE A 117 24.03 14.65 -10.26
N ILE A 118 24.44 13.39 -10.44
CA ILE A 118 25.85 13.00 -10.40
C ILE A 118 26.62 13.66 -11.55
N GLY A 119 26.09 13.64 -12.77
CA GLY A 119 26.71 14.27 -13.94
C GLY A 119 26.92 15.78 -13.77
N SER A 120 25.91 16.47 -13.24
CA SER A 120 26.00 17.90 -12.91
C SER A 120 27.06 18.18 -11.83
N GLY A 121 27.08 17.39 -10.75
CA GLY A 121 28.07 17.50 -9.68
C GLY A 121 29.51 17.30 -10.18
N VAL A 122 29.74 16.28 -11.00
CA VAL A 122 31.05 16.04 -11.63
C VAL A 122 31.45 17.19 -12.55
N CYS A 123 30.53 17.70 -13.37
CA CYS A 123 30.78 18.84 -14.25
C CYS A 123 31.20 20.08 -13.44
N LEU A 124 30.46 20.41 -12.38
CA LEU A 124 30.78 21.54 -11.49
C LEU A 124 32.15 21.37 -10.82
N LEU A 125 32.46 20.19 -10.28
CA LEU A 125 33.77 19.90 -9.69
C LEU A 125 34.92 20.06 -10.70
N CYS A 126 34.75 19.56 -11.93
CA CYS A 126 35.72 19.73 -13.01
C CYS A 126 35.96 21.21 -13.34
N THR A 127 34.91 22.04 -13.40
CA THR A 127 35.07 23.47 -13.64
C THR A 127 35.77 24.19 -12.47
N PHE A 128 35.50 23.80 -11.24
CA PHE A 128 36.13 24.37 -10.05
C PHE A 128 37.62 24.00 -9.94
N ALA A 129 37.97 22.74 -10.22
CA ALA A 129 39.37 22.31 -10.28
C ALA A 129 40.15 23.05 -11.39
N ARG A 130 39.54 23.26 -12.57
CA ARG A 130 40.13 24.06 -13.65
C ARG A 130 40.30 25.53 -13.30
N ARG A 131 39.38 26.14 -12.53
CA ARG A 131 39.51 27.54 -12.07
C ARG A 131 40.71 27.76 -11.15
N LYS A 132 41.12 26.76 -10.36
CA LYS A 132 42.28 26.86 -9.45
C LYS A 132 43.63 26.80 -10.16
N GLN A 133 43.70 26.30 -11.39
CA GLN A 133 44.96 26.15 -12.15
C GLN A 133 45.29 27.34 -13.07
N LYS A 134 45.12 28.60 -12.61
CA LYS A 134 45.76 29.72 -13.33
C LYS A 134 47.24 29.77 -12.91
N PRO A 135 48.22 29.46 -13.78
CA PRO A 135 49.62 29.63 -13.44
C PRO A 135 49.91 31.12 -13.19
N CYS A 136 50.56 31.44 -12.07
CA CYS A 136 51.01 32.78 -11.75
C CYS A 136 51.88 33.31 -12.90
N ALA A 137 51.42 34.38 -13.55
CA ALA A 137 52.21 35.07 -14.56
C ALA A 137 53.43 35.72 -13.90
N THR A 138 54.62 35.18 -14.13
CA THR A 138 55.89 35.86 -13.83
C THR A 138 56.05 37.06 -14.76
N LEU A 139 55.82 38.26 -14.24
CA LEU A 139 56.14 39.53 -14.91
C LEU A 139 57.67 39.67 -15.02
N LYS A 140 58.22 39.49 -16.22
CA LYS A 140 59.58 39.94 -16.53
C LYS A 140 59.58 41.47 -16.57
N VAL A 141 59.89 42.10 -15.44
CA VAL A 141 60.21 43.53 -15.40
C VAL A 141 61.59 43.73 -16.02
N LYS A 142 61.65 44.44 -17.15
CA LYS A 142 62.89 44.81 -17.82
C LYS A 142 63.42 46.08 -17.15
N ILE A 143 64.40 45.93 -16.27
CA ILE A 143 65.07 47.05 -15.61
C ILE A 143 65.94 47.75 -16.69
N PRO A 144 65.75 49.06 -16.95
CA PRO A 144 66.55 49.76 -17.96
C PRO A 144 68.01 49.86 -17.49
N THR A 145 68.93 49.55 -18.39
CA THR A 145 70.37 49.61 -18.16
C THR A 145 70.81 51.07 -18.02
N GLU A 146 71.64 51.36 -17.02
CA GLU A 146 72.25 52.67 -16.70
C GLU A 146 72.79 53.47 -17.92
N LEU A 147 73.10 52.77 -19.02
CA LEU A 147 73.54 53.34 -20.30
C LEU A 147 72.49 54.23 -20.99
N GLU A 148 71.19 53.93 -20.84
CA GLU A 148 70.11 54.75 -21.44
C GLU A 148 69.89 56.06 -20.68
N LEU A 149 70.08 56.06 -19.36
CA LEU A 149 69.92 57.27 -18.53
C LEU A 149 71.02 58.29 -18.79
N LYS A 150 72.23 57.84 -19.13
CA LYS A 150 73.37 58.71 -19.40
C LYS A 150 73.28 59.42 -20.75
N ASN A 151 72.60 58.82 -21.74
CA ASN A 151 72.38 59.40 -23.06
C ASN A 151 71.26 60.46 -23.11
N GLN A 152 70.47 60.61 -22.04
CA GLN A 152 69.40 61.61 -21.95
C GLN A 152 69.82 62.89 -21.18
N MET A 153 71.06 62.93 -20.65
CA MET A 153 71.59 64.06 -19.87
C MET A 153 72.81 64.74 -20.51
N SER A 154 73.04 64.56 -21.81
CA SER A 154 74.07 65.30 -22.59
C SER A 154 73.44 66.14 -23.69
#